data_AF-A0A6L7X1C7-F1
#
_entry.id   AF-A0A6L7X1C7-F1
#
_cell.length_a   1.000
_cell.length_b   1.000
_cell.length_c   1.000
_cell.angle_alpha   90.00
_cell.angle_beta   90.00
_cell.angle_gamma   90.00
#
_symmetry.space_group_name_H-M   'P 1'
#
loop_
_entity.id
_entity.type
_entity.pdbx_description
1 polymer ?
#
loop_
_entity_poly.entity_id
_entity_poly.type
_entity_poly.pdbx_seq_one_letter_code
_entity_poly.pdbx_strand_id
1 'polypeptide(L)'
;MNGTLESFASFLALPDQDKRDVFEAAASRIDTLPSYVEKDLWVCLVLEALYNRLPDGHPRLFFKGGTSLSKACGLIRRFSEDIDLVVSRDDLGFAGASDPTVSAGLSKNKREALFDQLGVACSEYVLGDLATELATLMNHTVEGCRVSPDEDDNDRQTLLIEYPTQYRSSEGAYVAPRVKIEAGARSALDPTLDCAVTPLVADELHDWSLEVGSIRVIAPERTYW
;
A
#
# COMPACT_ATOMS: atom_id res chain seq x y z
N MET A 1 4.02 22.99 11.30
CA MET A 1 4.54 21.66 10.90
C MET A 1 3.81 21.32 9.62
N ASN A 2 4.52 21.22 8.50
CA ASN A 2 3.93 20.70 7.27
C ASN A 2 3.49 19.26 7.54
N GLY A 3 2.35 18.83 7.00
CA GLY A 3 1.91 17.45 7.16
C GLY A 3 2.86 16.47 6.45
N THR A 4 2.70 15.19 6.76
CA THR A 4 3.51 14.11 6.20
C THR A 4 3.47 14.13 4.66
N LEU A 5 2.27 14.24 4.07
CA LEU A 5 2.11 14.31 2.61
C LEU A 5 2.85 15.49 1.97
N GLU A 6 2.78 16.69 2.57
CA GLU A 6 3.50 17.86 2.08
C GLU A 6 5.03 17.68 2.16
N SER A 7 5.51 16.92 3.16
CA SER A 7 6.93 16.57 3.29
C SER A 7 7.35 15.60 2.18
N PHE A 8 6.56 14.59 1.85
CA PHE A 8 6.83 13.75 0.67
C PHE A 8 6.86 14.56 -0.63
N ALA A 9 5.85 15.42 -0.84
CA ALA A 9 5.76 16.27 -2.03
C ALA A 9 6.97 17.21 -2.16
N SER A 10 7.39 17.83 -1.05
CA SER A 10 8.56 18.71 -1.01
C SER A 10 9.85 17.98 -1.35
N PHE A 11 10.00 16.71 -0.93
CA PHE A 11 11.20 15.91 -1.21
C PHE A 11 11.24 15.53 -2.69
N LEU A 12 10.11 15.08 -3.23
CA LEU A 12 9.99 14.66 -4.62
C LEU A 12 10.13 15.84 -5.61
N ALA A 13 9.88 17.08 -5.14
CA ALA A 13 10.11 18.32 -5.87
C ALA A 13 11.57 18.82 -5.85
N LEU A 14 12.47 18.19 -5.07
CA LEU A 14 13.90 18.52 -5.11
C LEU A 14 14.50 18.26 -6.51
N PRO A 15 15.61 18.95 -6.86
CA PRO A 15 16.38 18.64 -8.05
C PRO A 15 16.71 17.15 -8.14
N ASP A 16 16.71 16.62 -9.36
CA ASP A 16 16.97 15.19 -9.59
C ASP A 16 18.31 14.71 -9.03
N GLN A 17 19.34 15.57 -9.02
CA GLN A 17 20.63 15.24 -8.40
C GLN A 17 20.52 15.13 -6.88
N ASP A 18 19.88 16.08 -6.22
CA ASP A 18 19.69 16.08 -4.76
C ASP A 18 18.92 14.83 -4.31
N LYS A 19 17.87 14.43 -5.05
CA LYS A 19 17.14 13.18 -4.78
C LYS A 19 18.05 11.96 -4.93
N ARG A 20 18.84 11.88 -6.01
CA ARG A 20 19.80 10.78 -6.22
C ARG A 20 20.83 10.70 -5.11
N ASP A 21 21.40 11.82 -4.70
CA ASP A 21 22.42 11.88 -3.65
C ASP A 21 21.87 11.29 -2.33
N VAL A 22 20.63 11.64 -1.97
CA VAL A 22 19.96 11.09 -0.79
C VAL A 22 19.68 9.58 -0.93
N PHE A 23 19.15 9.14 -2.08
CA PHE A 23 18.91 7.72 -2.33
C PHE A 23 20.20 6.90 -2.30
N GLU A 24 21.29 7.41 -2.86
CA GLU A 24 22.60 6.77 -2.88
C GLU A 24 23.23 6.70 -1.48
N ALA A 25 23.13 7.78 -0.70
CA ALA A 25 23.60 7.82 0.69
C ALA A 25 22.88 6.77 1.55
N ALA A 26 21.54 6.77 1.52
CA ALA A 26 20.72 5.81 2.24
C ALA A 26 21.00 4.38 1.78
N ALA A 27 21.15 4.15 0.48
CA ALA A 27 21.41 2.82 -0.07
C ALA A 27 22.78 2.27 0.34
N SER A 28 23.81 3.13 0.31
CA SER A 28 25.17 2.80 0.75
C SER A 28 25.21 2.39 2.23
N ARG A 29 24.49 3.12 3.09
CA ARG A 29 24.43 2.85 4.54
C ARG A 29 23.90 1.46 4.88
N ILE A 30 22.95 0.95 4.11
CA ILE A 30 22.30 -0.35 4.39
C ILE A 30 22.69 -1.47 3.41
N ASP A 31 23.65 -1.21 2.51
CA ASP A 31 24.15 -2.14 1.49
C ASP A 31 23.03 -2.66 0.56
N THR A 32 22.37 -1.74 -0.13
CA THR A 32 21.30 -2.01 -1.11
C THR A 32 21.45 -1.16 -2.38
N LEU A 33 20.54 -1.31 -3.34
CA LEU A 33 20.50 -0.45 -4.53
C LEU A 33 19.81 0.91 -4.24
N PRO A 34 20.19 2.00 -4.92
CA PRO A 34 19.49 3.28 -4.77
C PRO A 34 18.06 3.29 -5.32
N SER A 35 17.82 2.60 -6.45
CA SER A 35 16.46 2.37 -7.00
C SER A 35 15.53 1.66 -6.02
N TYR A 36 16.15 0.94 -5.10
CA TYR A 36 15.49 0.17 -4.09
C TYR A 36 14.99 1.10 -2.95
N VAL A 37 15.85 2.01 -2.49
CA VAL A 37 15.48 3.07 -1.57
C VAL A 37 14.42 4.01 -2.16
N GLU A 38 14.54 4.35 -3.46
CA GLU A 38 13.54 5.17 -4.14
C GLU A 38 12.15 4.53 -4.08
N LYS A 39 12.03 3.25 -4.42
CA LYS A 39 10.74 2.56 -4.40
C LYS A 39 10.14 2.44 -3.00
N ASP A 40 10.96 2.26 -1.96
CA ASP A 40 10.51 2.27 -0.57
C ASP A 40 9.85 3.60 -0.17
N LEU A 41 10.42 4.73 -0.59
CA LEU A 41 9.80 6.05 -0.42
C LEU A 41 8.42 6.11 -1.07
N TRP A 42 8.30 5.62 -2.32
CA TRP A 42 7.02 5.61 -3.03
C TRP A 42 5.98 4.71 -2.36
N VAL A 43 6.37 3.55 -1.83
CA VAL A 43 5.48 2.69 -1.04
C VAL A 43 4.95 3.44 0.19
N CYS A 44 5.83 4.15 0.92
CA CYS A 44 5.41 4.95 2.08
C CYS A 44 4.44 6.08 1.69
N LEU A 45 4.69 6.76 0.57
CA LEU A 45 3.78 7.78 0.06
C LEU A 45 2.39 7.20 -0.29
N VAL A 46 2.36 6.03 -0.93
CA VAL A 46 1.08 5.36 -1.25
C VAL A 46 0.35 4.94 0.02
N LEU A 47 1.05 4.48 1.06
CA LEU A 47 0.44 4.18 2.36
C LEU A 47 -0.13 5.43 3.03
N GLU A 48 0.57 6.57 2.97
CA GLU A 48 0.04 7.86 3.46
C GLU A 48 -1.25 8.23 2.71
N ALA A 49 -1.29 8.05 1.39
CA ALA A 49 -2.49 8.32 0.60
C ALA A 49 -3.66 7.41 1.01
N LEU A 50 -3.41 6.10 1.11
CA LEU A 50 -4.44 5.10 1.45
C LEU A 50 -5.03 5.28 2.85
N TYR A 51 -4.19 5.54 3.86
CA TYR A 51 -4.64 5.50 5.26
C TYR A 51 -5.00 6.87 5.83
N ASN A 52 -4.42 7.95 5.30
CA ASN A 52 -4.56 9.27 5.90
C ASN A 52 -5.19 10.32 4.96
N ARG A 53 -5.44 9.99 3.68
CA ARG A 53 -5.91 10.97 2.68
C ARG A 53 -7.13 10.56 1.85
N LEU A 54 -7.53 9.29 1.86
CA LEU A 54 -8.79 8.87 1.24
C LEU A 54 -9.98 9.61 1.91
N PRO A 55 -11.05 9.92 1.14
CA PRO A 55 -12.21 10.62 1.67
C PRO A 55 -12.94 9.80 2.75
N ASP A 56 -13.66 10.51 3.61
CA ASP A 56 -14.54 9.88 4.59
C ASP A 56 -15.58 8.99 3.91
N GLY A 57 -15.83 7.81 4.50
CA GLY A 57 -16.81 6.85 3.98
C GLY A 57 -16.27 5.84 2.98
N HIS A 58 -14.98 5.90 2.60
CA HIS A 58 -14.36 4.78 1.89
C HIS A 58 -14.35 3.51 2.78
N PRO A 59 -14.49 2.30 2.19
CA PRO A 59 -14.34 1.04 2.89
C PRO A 59 -13.04 0.96 3.70
N ARG A 60 -13.10 0.50 4.95
CA ARG A 60 -11.90 0.34 5.78
C ARG A 60 -10.91 -0.61 5.10
N LEU A 61 -9.63 -0.20 5.08
CA LEU A 61 -8.52 -0.96 4.49
C LEU A 61 -7.64 -1.55 5.60
N PHE A 62 -7.17 -2.78 5.40
CA PHE A 62 -6.32 -3.50 6.35
C PHE A 62 -5.12 -4.09 5.62
N PHE A 63 -3.91 -3.73 6.04
CA PHE A 63 -2.70 -4.21 5.40
C PHE A 63 -2.39 -5.65 5.83
N LYS A 64 -2.01 -6.52 4.89
CA LYS A 64 -1.78 -7.97 5.11
C LYS A 64 -0.39 -8.47 4.67
N GLY A 65 0.38 -7.64 3.98
CA GLY A 65 1.60 -8.05 3.26
C GLY A 65 2.84 -8.37 4.10
N GLY A 66 3.88 -8.83 3.40
CA GLY A 66 5.10 -9.51 3.86
C GLY A 66 5.51 -9.40 5.32
N THR A 67 4.96 -10.30 6.16
CA THR A 67 5.15 -10.42 7.62
C THR A 67 4.37 -9.38 8.45
N SER A 68 3.12 -9.05 8.08
CA SER A 68 2.21 -8.10 8.78
C SER A 68 2.93 -6.85 9.26
N LEU A 69 3.71 -6.30 8.34
CA LEU A 69 4.63 -5.19 8.51
C LEU A 69 5.81 -5.51 9.45
N SER A 70 6.65 -6.44 8.98
CA SER A 70 7.66 -7.21 9.73
C SER A 70 7.48 -7.23 11.26
N LYS A 71 6.28 -7.75 11.57
CA LYS A 71 5.63 -7.98 12.84
C LYS A 71 5.22 -6.70 13.55
N ALA A 72 4.32 -5.95 12.91
CA ALA A 72 3.59 -4.86 13.56
C ALA A 72 4.49 -3.78 14.16
N CYS A 73 5.53 -3.37 13.39
CA CYS A 73 6.46 -2.24 13.62
C CYS A 73 7.90 -2.56 14.09
N GLY A 74 8.33 -3.82 14.20
CA GLY A 74 9.57 -4.15 14.93
C GLY A 74 10.81 -4.61 14.15
N LEU A 75 10.80 -4.74 12.82
CA LEU A 75 11.93 -5.25 12.01
C LEU A 75 12.14 -4.37 10.76
N ILE A 76 13.35 -4.06 10.25
CA ILE A 76 14.59 -4.74 9.81
C ILE A 76 14.52 -5.37 8.42
N ARG A 77 15.06 -4.60 7.45
CA ARG A 77 15.52 -4.92 6.09
C ARG A 77 14.55 -5.71 5.22
N ARG A 78 13.67 -5.01 4.49
CA ARG A 78 13.54 -5.10 3.01
C ARG A 78 12.33 -4.35 2.49
N PHE A 79 12.42 -4.02 1.21
CA PHE A 79 11.29 -3.59 0.42
C PHE A 79 10.29 -4.71 0.16
N SER A 80 9.04 -4.33 0.32
CA SER A 80 7.91 -4.92 -0.37
C SER A 80 7.67 -4.09 -1.63
N GLU A 81 7.74 -4.72 -2.81
CA GLU A 81 7.25 -4.08 -4.04
C GLU A 81 5.72 -3.91 -4.03
N ASP A 82 5.06 -4.78 -3.27
CA ASP A 82 3.63 -4.96 -3.23
C ASP A 82 3.02 -4.46 -1.92
N ILE A 83 1.86 -3.81 -2.01
CA ILE A 83 0.98 -3.42 -0.90
C ILE A 83 -0.21 -4.37 -0.94
N ASP A 84 -0.19 -5.39 -0.07
CA ASP A 84 -1.33 -6.31 0.08
C ASP A 84 -2.37 -5.71 1.03
N LEU A 85 -3.58 -5.50 0.54
CA LEU A 85 -4.70 -4.93 1.28
C LEU A 85 -5.86 -5.92 1.40
N VAL A 86 -6.56 -5.83 2.52
CA VAL A 86 -7.88 -6.41 2.70
C VAL A 86 -8.88 -5.27 2.82
N VAL A 87 -9.89 -5.27 1.96
CA VAL A 87 -11.04 -4.35 2.01
C VAL A 87 -12.08 -4.95 2.95
N SER A 88 -12.62 -4.10 3.83
CA SER A 88 -13.67 -4.47 4.77
C SER A 88 -14.89 -5.04 4.08
N ARG A 89 -15.18 -6.30 4.38
CA ARG A 89 -16.33 -7.07 3.88
C ARG A 89 -17.64 -6.40 4.30
N ASP A 90 -17.69 -5.93 5.54
CA ASP A 90 -18.86 -5.25 6.10
C ASP A 90 -19.15 -3.94 5.37
N ASP A 91 -18.11 -3.17 5.04
CA ASP A 91 -18.27 -1.88 4.37
C ASP A 91 -18.59 -2.05 2.87
N LEU A 92 -18.28 -3.22 2.30
CA LEU A 92 -18.78 -3.66 0.99
C LEU A 92 -20.21 -4.23 1.05
N GLY A 93 -20.86 -4.23 2.21
CA GLY A 93 -22.24 -4.69 2.40
C GLY A 93 -22.40 -6.17 2.76
N PHE A 94 -21.31 -6.89 3.04
CA PHE A 94 -21.31 -8.32 3.38
C PHE A 94 -21.19 -8.58 4.87
N ALA A 95 -22.15 -8.05 5.64
CA ALA A 95 -22.26 -8.24 7.09
C ALA A 95 -23.44 -9.15 7.47
N GLY A 96 -23.42 -9.69 8.70
CA GLY A 96 -24.53 -10.44 9.28
C GLY A 96 -24.94 -11.67 8.46
N ALA A 97 -26.18 -11.69 7.96
CA ALA A 97 -26.70 -12.83 7.19
C ALA A 97 -26.09 -12.96 5.77
N SER A 98 -25.46 -11.89 5.27
CA SER A 98 -24.74 -11.85 3.99
C SER A 98 -23.24 -12.09 4.15
N ASP A 99 -22.76 -12.24 5.39
CA ASP A 99 -21.36 -12.53 5.68
C ASP A 99 -21.01 -13.99 5.29
N PRO A 100 -20.12 -14.23 4.32
CA PRO A 100 -19.76 -15.58 3.89
C PRO A 100 -18.93 -16.38 4.90
N THR A 101 -18.34 -15.72 5.90
CA THR A 101 -17.52 -16.35 6.96
C THR A 101 -18.36 -16.89 8.10
N VAL A 102 -19.61 -16.43 8.26
CA VAL A 102 -20.53 -16.96 9.27
C VAL A 102 -20.93 -18.38 8.89
N SER A 103 -20.46 -19.34 9.68
CA SER A 103 -20.61 -20.76 9.33
C SER A 103 -22.00 -21.33 9.60
N ALA A 104 -22.76 -20.72 10.50
CA ALA A 104 -24.06 -21.21 10.94
C ALA A 104 -25.15 -21.00 9.89
N GLY A 105 -25.74 -22.09 9.39
CA GLY A 105 -26.96 -22.05 8.57
C GLY A 105 -26.77 -21.79 7.06
N LEU A 106 -25.53 -21.59 6.59
CA LEU A 106 -25.25 -21.46 5.15
C LEU A 106 -24.89 -22.82 4.53
N SER A 107 -25.56 -23.18 3.44
CA SER A 107 -25.12 -24.28 2.58
C SER A 107 -23.80 -23.92 1.90
N LYS A 108 -23.00 -24.93 1.52
CA LYS A 108 -21.73 -24.72 0.80
C LYS A 108 -21.91 -23.85 -0.44
N ASN A 109 -22.90 -24.17 -1.28
CA ASN A 109 -23.17 -23.43 -2.52
C ASN A 109 -23.57 -21.97 -2.25
N LYS A 110 -24.36 -21.72 -1.20
CA LYS A 110 -24.74 -20.34 -0.83
C LYS A 110 -23.52 -19.55 -0.34
N ARG A 111 -22.61 -20.18 0.40
CA ARG A 111 -21.36 -19.56 0.86
C ARG A 111 -20.44 -19.21 -0.31
N GLU A 112 -20.24 -20.13 -1.25
CA GLU A 112 -19.44 -19.89 -2.46
C GLU A 112 -20.02 -18.72 -3.26
N ALA A 113 -21.34 -18.70 -3.49
CA ALA A 113 -22.00 -17.59 -4.18
C ALA A 113 -21.82 -16.22 -3.49
N LEU A 114 -21.79 -16.18 -2.15
CA LEU A 114 -21.51 -14.95 -1.40
C LEU A 114 -20.04 -14.51 -1.53
N PHE A 115 -19.08 -15.45 -1.55
CA PHE A 115 -17.67 -15.13 -1.79
C PHE A 115 -17.40 -14.64 -3.22
N ASP A 116 -18.17 -15.11 -4.20
CA ASP A 116 -18.09 -14.63 -5.58
C ASP A 116 -18.66 -13.21 -5.68
N GLN A 117 -19.83 -12.95 -5.09
CA GLN A 117 -20.41 -11.61 -5.00
C GLN A 117 -19.48 -10.63 -4.27
N LEU A 118 -18.85 -11.07 -3.18
CA LEU A 118 -17.86 -10.26 -2.45
C LEU A 118 -16.64 -9.94 -3.30
N GLY A 119 -16.18 -10.88 -4.13
CA GLY A 119 -15.08 -10.65 -5.08
C GLY A 119 -15.45 -9.60 -6.13
N VAL A 120 -16.67 -9.66 -6.67
CA VAL A 120 -17.18 -8.66 -7.61
C VAL A 120 -17.24 -7.27 -6.96
N ALA A 121 -17.85 -7.16 -5.78
CA ALA A 121 -17.95 -5.89 -5.06
C ALA A 121 -16.57 -5.30 -4.71
N CYS A 122 -15.61 -6.16 -4.34
CA CYS A 122 -14.24 -5.73 -4.10
C CYS A 122 -13.58 -5.20 -5.39
N SER A 123 -13.76 -5.88 -6.52
CA SER A 123 -13.23 -5.43 -7.81
C SER A 123 -13.85 -4.09 -8.25
N GLU A 124 -15.17 -3.93 -8.11
CA GLU A 124 -15.88 -2.69 -8.44
C GLU A 124 -15.35 -1.51 -7.61
N TYR A 125 -15.13 -1.72 -6.30
CA TYR A 125 -14.54 -0.70 -5.44
C TYR A 125 -13.09 -0.37 -5.84
N VAL A 126 -12.26 -1.39 -6.04
CA VAL A 126 -10.82 -1.22 -6.32
C VAL A 126 -10.60 -0.50 -7.65
N LEU A 127 -11.29 -0.92 -8.71
CA LEU A 127 -11.13 -0.33 -10.04
C LEU A 127 -11.96 0.94 -10.25
N GLY A 128 -12.94 1.21 -9.37
CA GLY A 128 -13.78 2.40 -9.40
C GLY A 128 -13.27 3.47 -8.45
N ASP A 129 -13.90 3.55 -7.27
CA ASP A 129 -13.67 4.62 -6.30
C ASP A 129 -12.21 4.69 -5.86
N LEU A 130 -11.60 3.57 -5.46
CA LEU A 130 -10.22 3.56 -4.97
C LEU A 130 -9.23 4.03 -6.04
N ALA A 131 -9.33 3.53 -7.27
CA ALA A 131 -8.48 3.95 -8.38
C ALA A 131 -8.64 5.45 -8.67
N THR A 132 -9.87 5.96 -8.66
CA THR A 132 -10.19 7.37 -8.95
C THR A 132 -9.62 8.30 -7.89
N GLU A 133 -9.82 7.97 -6.61
CA GLU A 133 -9.32 8.77 -5.50
C GLU A 133 -7.79 8.72 -5.42
N LEU A 134 -7.17 7.55 -5.57
CA LEU A 134 -5.71 7.44 -5.61
C LEU A 134 -5.11 8.21 -6.79
N ALA A 135 -5.69 8.11 -7.99
CA ALA A 135 -5.22 8.87 -9.15
C ALA A 135 -5.29 10.38 -8.87
N THR A 136 -6.38 10.83 -8.24
CA THR A 136 -6.56 12.23 -7.85
C THR A 136 -5.49 12.64 -6.85
N LEU A 137 -5.32 11.92 -5.75
CA LEU A 137 -4.35 12.22 -4.69
C LEU A 137 -2.91 12.22 -5.24
N MET A 138 -2.54 11.21 -6.02
CA MET A 138 -1.19 11.10 -6.57
C MET A 138 -0.87 12.24 -7.54
N ASN A 139 -1.79 12.58 -8.44
CA ASN A 139 -1.60 13.68 -9.40
C ASN A 139 -1.52 15.06 -8.74
N HIS A 140 -2.16 15.26 -7.59
CA HIS A 140 -2.01 16.49 -6.81
C HIS A 140 -0.71 16.54 -6.01
N THR A 141 -0.13 15.38 -5.69
CA THR A 141 1.06 15.29 -4.85
C THR A 141 2.35 15.37 -5.67
N VAL A 142 2.44 14.62 -6.77
CA VAL A 142 3.61 14.59 -7.66
C VAL A 142 3.18 14.45 -9.12
N GLU A 143 3.77 15.27 -9.98
CA GLU A 143 3.58 15.18 -11.43
C GLU A 143 4.16 13.87 -12.01
N GLY A 144 3.48 13.32 -13.01
CA GLY A 144 3.98 12.15 -13.75
C GLY A 144 3.67 10.80 -13.11
N CYS A 145 2.87 10.76 -12.04
CA CYS A 145 2.32 9.51 -11.53
C CYS A 145 1.18 9.01 -12.43
N ARG A 146 1.04 7.69 -12.55
CA ARG A 146 -0.10 7.06 -13.23
C ARG A 146 -0.62 5.91 -12.39
N VAL A 147 -1.94 5.93 -12.14
CA VAL A 147 -2.66 4.81 -11.51
C VAL A 147 -3.41 4.07 -12.60
N SER A 148 -3.23 2.75 -12.69
CA SER A 148 -3.92 1.90 -13.67
C SER A 148 -4.23 0.52 -13.09
N PRO A 149 -5.24 -0.19 -13.58
CA PRO A 149 -5.43 -1.61 -13.26
C PRO A 149 -4.23 -2.46 -13.71
N ASP A 150 -4.00 -3.58 -13.02
CA ASP A 150 -3.17 -4.66 -13.55
C ASP A 150 -4.03 -5.55 -14.48
N GLU A 151 -3.70 -5.58 -15.78
CA GLU A 151 -4.47 -6.34 -16.77
C GLU A 151 -4.26 -7.86 -16.63
N ASP A 152 -3.19 -8.28 -15.96
CA ASP A 152 -2.86 -9.69 -15.73
C ASP A 152 -3.58 -10.26 -14.48
N ASP A 153 -4.26 -9.43 -13.71
CA ASP A 153 -5.05 -9.85 -12.54
C ASP A 153 -6.47 -10.27 -12.92
N ASN A 154 -6.71 -11.58 -12.90
CA ASN A 154 -8.02 -12.17 -13.20
C ASN A 154 -9.11 -11.77 -12.19
N ASP A 155 -8.75 -11.51 -10.93
CA ASP A 155 -9.70 -11.12 -9.89
C ASP A 155 -10.04 -9.63 -9.96
N ARG A 156 -9.30 -8.86 -10.80
CA ARG A 156 -9.51 -7.43 -11.05
C ARG A 156 -9.52 -6.62 -9.75
N GLN A 157 -8.60 -6.94 -8.85
CA GLN A 157 -8.43 -6.33 -7.52
C GLN A 157 -7.03 -5.74 -7.34
N THR A 158 -6.33 -5.50 -8.46
CA THR A 158 -4.97 -4.98 -8.44
C THR A 158 -4.85 -3.63 -9.14
N LEU A 159 -4.17 -2.68 -8.49
CA LEU A 159 -3.76 -1.40 -9.07
C LEU A 159 -2.24 -1.31 -9.17
N LEU A 160 -1.76 -0.65 -10.21
CA LEU A 160 -0.37 -0.28 -10.44
C LEU A 160 -0.25 1.23 -10.35
N ILE A 161 0.73 1.71 -9.58
CA ILE A 161 1.04 3.12 -9.42
C ILE A 161 2.43 3.35 -9.98
N GLU A 162 2.51 3.74 -11.24
CA GLU A 162 3.76 4.10 -11.92
C GLU A 162 4.20 5.50 -11.48
N TYR A 163 5.50 5.68 -11.26
CA TYR A 163 6.06 6.93 -10.78
C TYR A 163 7.32 7.36 -11.55
N PRO A 164 7.66 8.66 -11.56
CA PRO A 164 8.89 9.15 -12.18
C PRO A 164 10.13 8.68 -11.39
N THR A 165 10.92 7.78 -11.98
CA THR A 165 12.15 7.25 -11.37
C THR A 165 13.40 8.03 -11.75
N GLN A 166 14.34 8.11 -10.80
CA GLN A 166 15.70 8.59 -11.01
C GLN A 166 16.64 7.54 -11.62
N TYR A 167 16.23 6.28 -11.71
CA TYR A 167 17.07 5.14 -12.11
C TYR A 167 16.47 4.41 -13.32
N ARG A 168 16.50 5.04 -14.51
CA ARG A 168 15.99 4.44 -15.75
C ARG A 168 16.85 3.24 -16.21
N SER A 169 16.21 2.31 -16.91
CA SER A 169 16.65 0.95 -17.25
C SER A 169 17.96 0.78 -18.04
N SER A 170 18.70 1.84 -18.36
CA SER A 170 20.06 1.76 -18.91
C SER A 170 21.16 1.66 -17.85
N GLU A 171 20.85 1.84 -16.56
CA GLU A 171 21.82 1.83 -15.46
C GLU A 171 21.35 0.96 -14.27
N GLY A 172 21.02 -0.31 -14.51
CA GLY A 172 20.82 -1.27 -13.42
C GLY A 172 19.46 -1.18 -12.69
N ALA A 173 18.39 -0.77 -13.37
CA ALA A 173 17.03 -0.88 -12.82
C ALA A 173 16.60 -2.35 -12.75
N TYR A 174 16.93 -3.01 -11.62
CA TYR A 174 16.50 -4.39 -11.34
C TYR A 174 15.02 -4.50 -10.94
N VAL A 175 14.34 -3.37 -10.69
CA VAL A 175 12.94 -3.30 -10.26
C VAL A 175 12.17 -2.25 -11.06
N ALA A 176 10.93 -2.57 -11.41
CA ALA A 176 10.05 -1.67 -12.16
C ALA A 176 9.65 -0.46 -11.29
N PRO A 177 9.64 0.77 -11.85
CA PRO A 177 9.29 2.00 -11.14
C PRO A 177 7.76 2.15 -10.96
N ARG A 178 7.19 1.15 -10.28
CA ARG A 178 5.77 1.09 -9.94
C ARG A 178 5.58 0.48 -8.57
N VAL A 179 4.57 0.93 -7.83
CA VAL A 179 4.05 0.25 -6.64
C VAL A 179 2.85 -0.58 -7.07
N LYS A 180 2.78 -1.84 -6.65
CA LYS A 180 1.62 -2.69 -6.89
C LYS A 180 0.75 -2.72 -5.63
N ILE A 181 -0.56 -2.51 -5.78
CA ILE A 181 -1.54 -2.71 -4.71
C ILE A 181 -2.35 -3.94 -5.08
N GLU A 182 -2.21 -5.02 -4.30
CA GLU A 182 -3.04 -6.22 -4.42
C GLU A 182 -4.11 -6.19 -3.32
N ALA A 183 -5.37 -6.00 -3.70
CA ALA A 183 -6.47 -5.98 -2.76
C ALA A 183 -7.19 -7.34 -2.70
N GLY A 184 -8.02 -7.50 -1.68
CA GLY A 184 -9.04 -8.55 -1.64
C GLY A 184 -9.97 -8.38 -0.46
N ALA A 185 -11.06 -9.13 -0.40
CA ALA A 185 -12.02 -9.03 0.70
C ALA A 185 -12.29 -10.36 1.41
N ARG A 186 -11.61 -11.44 1.02
CA ARG A 186 -11.89 -12.79 1.52
C ARG A 186 -11.22 -13.13 2.85
N SER A 187 -10.26 -12.33 3.29
CA SER A 187 -9.44 -12.63 4.47
C SER A 187 -10.16 -12.29 5.78
N ALA A 188 -9.86 -13.05 6.84
CA ALA A 188 -10.19 -12.64 8.21
C ALA A 188 -9.43 -11.35 8.56
N LEU A 189 -10.07 -10.49 9.34
CA LEU A 189 -9.53 -9.18 9.71
C LEU A 189 -8.89 -9.18 11.10
N ASP A 190 -9.40 -9.97 12.03
CA ASP A 190 -8.95 -9.97 13.42
C ASP A 190 -7.78 -10.92 13.69
N PRO A 191 -6.89 -10.58 14.64
CA PRO A 191 -6.80 -9.29 15.33
C PRO A 191 -6.11 -8.21 14.48
N THR A 192 -6.43 -6.94 14.71
CA THR A 192 -5.79 -5.79 14.06
C THR A 192 -5.04 -4.91 15.04
N LEU A 193 -4.07 -4.15 14.53
CA LEU A 193 -3.32 -3.12 15.26
C LEU A 193 -3.03 -1.93 14.35
N ASP A 194 -2.76 -0.78 14.97
CA ASP A 194 -2.31 0.41 14.27
C ASP A 194 -0.78 0.51 14.35
N CYS A 195 -0.14 0.81 13.22
CA CYS A 195 1.31 0.96 13.08
C CYS A 195 1.71 2.30 12.45
N ALA A 196 2.99 2.63 12.60
CA ALA A 196 3.66 3.65 11.81
C ALA A 196 4.82 3.05 11.01
N VAL A 197 5.13 3.68 9.87
CA VAL A 197 6.28 3.35 9.01
C VAL A 197 7.04 4.61 8.63
N THR A 198 8.34 4.45 8.38
CA THR A 198 9.21 5.56 7.97
C THR A 198 10.06 5.10 6.79
N PRO A 199 10.15 5.88 5.70
CA PRO A 199 10.95 5.49 4.55
C PRO A 199 12.45 5.50 4.86
N LEU A 200 13.21 4.65 4.18
CA LEU A 200 14.65 4.46 4.40
C LEU A 200 15.49 5.74 4.26
N VAL A 201 15.03 6.71 3.46
CA VAL A 201 15.70 8.02 3.30
C VAL A 201 15.60 8.92 4.53
N ALA A 202 14.67 8.66 5.44
CA ALA A 202 14.45 9.54 6.59
C ALA A 202 15.67 9.61 7.52
N ASP A 203 16.47 8.54 7.58
CA ASP A 203 17.73 8.51 8.34
C ASP A 203 18.76 9.54 7.81
N GLU A 204 18.66 9.94 6.54
CA GLU A 204 19.50 10.97 5.91
C GLU A 204 18.87 12.38 5.98
N LEU A 205 17.61 12.48 6.42
CA LEU A 205 16.76 13.68 6.32
C LEU A 205 16.21 14.10 7.70
N HIS A 206 17.09 14.48 8.63
CA HIS A 206 16.72 14.75 10.02
C HIS A 206 15.69 15.88 10.24
N ASP A 207 15.56 16.83 9.32
CA ASP A 207 14.60 17.94 9.40
C ASP A 207 13.25 17.65 8.71
N TRP A 208 13.05 16.42 8.20
CA TRP A 208 11.87 16.04 7.42
C TRP A 208 10.93 15.13 8.21
N SER A 209 9.62 15.40 8.08
CA SER A 209 8.57 14.58 8.72
C SER A 209 7.98 13.58 7.72
N LEU A 210 8.64 12.42 7.58
CA LEU A 210 8.26 11.38 6.62
C LEU A 210 7.61 10.14 7.26
N GLU A 211 7.37 10.16 8.57
CA GLU A 211 6.66 9.08 9.25
C GLU A 211 5.17 9.05 8.86
N VAL A 212 4.71 7.88 8.44
CA VAL A 212 3.33 7.57 8.07
C VAL A 212 2.71 6.76 9.20
N GLY A 213 1.83 7.39 9.97
CA GLY A 213 1.11 6.76 11.08
C GLY A 213 -0.25 6.19 10.68
N SER A 214 -0.94 5.62 11.67
CA SER A 214 -2.34 5.16 11.59
C SER A 214 -2.63 4.10 10.52
N ILE A 215 -1.61 3.31 10.15
CA ILE A 215 -1.79 2.21 9.21
C ILE A 215 -2.39 1.04 9.97
N ARG A 216 -3.58 0.61 9.57
CA ARG A 216 -4.25 -0.55 10.17
C ARG A 216 -3.75 -1.84 9.54
N VAL A 217 -3.17 -2.72 10.35
CA VAL A 217 -2.54 -3.98 9.91
C VAL A 217 -3.26 -5.18 10.53
N ILE A 218 -3.43 -6.23 9.74
CA ILE A 218 -3.85 -7.55 10.23
C ILE A 218 -2.66 -8.18 10.95
N ALA A 219 -2.77 -8.36 12.26
CA ALA A 219 -1.69 -8.85 13.07
C ALA A 219 -1.29 -10.28 12.65
N PRO A 220 0.00 -10.62 12.67
CA PRO A 220 0.42 -11.99 12.46
C PRO A 220 0.01 -12.77 13.71
N GLU A 221 -1.03 -13.59 13.64
CA GLU A 221 -1.38 -14.48 14.76
C GLU A 221 -0.17 -15.32 15.17
N ARG A 222 -0.05 -15.59 16.47
CA ARG A 222 0.98 -16.44 17.07
C ARG A 222 0.96 -17.83 16.42
N THR A 223 1.72 -18.03 15.35
CA THR A 223 2.19 -19.36 14.93
C THR A 223 3.25 -19.81 15.92
N TYR A 224 2.82 -20.25 17.10
CA TYR A 224 3.65 -21.05 18.01
C TYR A 224 3.22 -22.50 17.81
N TRP A 225 4.01 -23.30 17.09
CA TRP A 225 4.79 -24.45 17.58
C TRP A 225 5.58 -25.06 16.41
#